data_AF-A0A7M3BJH0-F1
#
_entry.id   AF-A0A7M3BJH0-F1
#
_cell.length_a   1.000
_cell.length_b   1.000
_cell.length_c   1.000
_cell.angle_alpha   90.00
_cell.angle_beta   90.00
_cell.angle_gamma   90.00
#
_symmetry.space_group_name_H-M   'P 1'
#
loop_
_entity.id
_entity.type
_entity.pdbx_description
1 polymer ?
#
loop_
_entity_poly.entity_id
_entity_poly.type
_entity_poly.pdbx_seq_one_letter_code
_entity_poly.pdbx_strand_id
1 'polypeptide(L)' 'MPNVSFHDLSQIDAAGRSALMRRSESDLSGFMEKAAPIIEAVRTEGDAALVRFARDFDKADLDAARQKVSPA' A
#
# COMPACT_ATOMS: atom_id res chain seq x y z
N MET A 1 -25.33 -14.60 -7.69
CA MET A 1 -24.69 -14.96 -6.41
C MET A 1 -23.19 -15.07 -6.67
N PRO A 2 -22.31 -14.48 -5.86
CA PRO A 2 -20.87 -14.61 -6.07
C PRO A 2 -20.44 -16.08 -5.89
N ASN A 3 -19.50 -16.53 -6.71
CA ASN A 3 -18.93 -17.87 -6.62
C ASN A 3 -17.98 -17.92 -5.42
N VAL A 4 -18.32 -18.71 -4.39
CA VAL A 4 -17.57 -18.82 -3.14
C VAL A 4 -17.29 -20.29 -2.83
N SER A 5 -16.10 -20.57 -2.32
CA SER A 5 -15.68 -21.94 -1.95
C SER A 5 -16.09 -22.27 -0.51
N PHE A 6 -16.67 -23.45 -0.30
CA PHE A 6 -16.95 -24.01 1.02
C PHE A 6 -15.94 -25.11 1.36
N HIS A 7 -15.43 -25.12 2.59
CA HIS A 7 -14.47 -26.12 3.07
C HIS A 7 -14.99 -26.77 4.36
N ASP A 8 -15.09 -28.10 4.38
CA ASP A 8 -15.37 -28.86 5.60
C ASP A 8 -14.06 -29.10 6.38
N LEU A 9 -13.94 -28.48 7.55
CA LEU A 9 -12.73 -28.55 8.36
C LEU A 9 -12.43 -29.96 8.90
N SER A 10 -13.43 -30.87 8.94
CA SER A 10 -13.23 -32.26 9.37
C SER A 10 -12.61 -33.14 8.28
N GLN A 11 -12.67 -32.70 7.01
CA GLN A 11 -12.23 -33.45 5.84
C GLN A 11 -10.90 -32.94 5.27
N ILE A 12 -10.26 -31.96 5.92
CA ILE A 12 -8.97 -31.41 5.50
C ILE A 12 -7.88 -31.76 6.51
N ASP A 13 -6.68 -32.01 6.00
CA ASP A 13 -5.50 -32.26 6.81
C ASP A 13 -4.91 -30.95 7.37
N ALA A 14 -3.83 -31.07 8.14
CA ALA A 14 -3.14 -29.92 8.70
C ALA A 14 -2.63 -28.95 7.63
N ALA A 15 -2.16 -29.45 6.49
CA ALA A 15 -1.66 -28.63 5.38
C ALA A 15 -2.78 -27.81 4.72
N GLY A 16 -3.94 -28.43 4.50
CA GLY A 16 -5.15 -27.77 4.01
C GLY A 16 -5.66 -26.71 4.97
N ARG A 17 -5.63 -26.98 6.28
CA ARG A 17 -6.00 -25.98 7.29
C ARG A 17 -5.03 -24.80 7.31
N SER A 18 -3.72 -25.05 7.24
CA SER A 18 -2.70 -23.99 7.12
C SER A 18 -2.88 -23.17 5.85
N ALA A 19 -3.35 -23.76 4.76
CA ALA A 19 -3.62 -23.06 3.52
C ALA A 19 -4.74 -22.03 3.62
N LEU A 20 -5.82 -22.34 4.35
CA LEU A 20 -6.94 -21.41 4.57
C LEU A 20 -6.54 -20.17 5.39
N MET A 21 -5.47 -20.28 6.20
CA MET A 21 -4.98 -19.18 7.05
C MET A 21 -4.03 -18.23 6.31
N ARG A 22 -3.65 -18.56 5.07
CA ARG A 22 -2.85 -17.64 4.25
C ARG A 22 -3.72 -16.47 3.83
N ARG A 23 -3.26 -15.26 4.12
CA ARG A 23 -3.86 -14.05 3.55
C ARG A 23 -3.59 -14.07 2.04
N SER A 24 -4.57 -13.68 1.25
CA SER A 24 -4.37 -13.38 -0.16
C SER A 24 -3.63 -12.05 -0.28
N GLU A 25 -2.36 -12.05 0.12
CA GLU A 25 -1.47 -10.93 -0.07
C GLU A 25 -0.62 -11.26 -1.29
N SER A 26 -0.70 -10.40 -2.30
CA SER A 26 0.20 -10.45 -3.45
C SER A 26 1.63 -10.29 -2.96
N ASP A 27 2.60 -10.84 -3.69
CA ASP A 27 4.00 -10.52 -3.45
C ASP A 27 4.20 -8.98 -3.48
N LEU A 28 4.69 -8.44 -2.36
CA LEU A 28 4.89 -7.00 -2.19
C LEU A 28 6.23 -6.52 -2.75
N SER A 29 7.14 -7.42 -3.14
CA SER A 29 8.50 -7.09 -3.58
C SER A 29 8.51 -6.00 -4.66
N GLY A 30 7.66 -6.13 -5.69
CA GLY A 30 7.56 -5.14 -6.76
C GLY A 30 6.97 -3.79 -6.33
N PHE A 31 6.22 -3.71 -5.23
CA PHE A 31 5.77 -2.45 -4.65
C PHE A 31 6.88 -1.79 -3.84
N MET A 32 7.66 -2.59 -3.09
CA MET A 32 8.80 -2.11 -2.30
C MET A 32 9.87 -1.47 -3.19
N GLU A 33 10.18 -2.10 -4.34
CA GLU A 33 11.10 -1.54 -5.33
C GLU A 33 10.69 -0.14 -5.83
N LYS A 34 9.37 0.08 -5.99
CA LYS A 34 8.83 1.37 -6.44
C LYS A 34 8.72 2.41 -5.31
N ALA A 35 8.48 1.96 -4.08
CA ALA A 35 8.39 2.84 -2.91
C ALA A 35 9.77 3.36 -2.48
N ALA A 36 10.82 2.55 -2.61
CA ALA A 36 12.19 2.91 -2.23
C ALA A 36 12.66 4.28 -2.78
N PRO A 37 12.55 4.60 -4.09
CA PRO A 37 12.96 5.90 -4.61
C PRO A 37 12.10 7.07 -4.10
N ILE A 38 10.82 6.86 -3.77
CA ILE A 38 9.96 7.90 -3.18
C ILE A 38 10.45 8.23 -1.77
N ILE A 39 10.71 7.19 -0.96
CA ILE A 39 11.24 7.35 0.40
C ILE A 39 12.59 8.07 0.38
N GLU A 40 13.48 7.67 -0.53
CA GLU A 40 14.79 8.31 -0.66
C GLU A 40 14.68 9.78 -1.07
N ALA A 41 13.84 10.10 -2.07
CA ALA A 41 13.61 11.48 -2.49
C ALA A 41 13.08 12.34 -1.34
N VAL A 42 12.13 11.83 -0.54
CA VAL A 42 11.63 12.57 0.63
C VAL A 42 12.71 12.70 1.71
N ARG A 43 13.55 11.68 1.92
CA ARG A 43 14.67 11.73 2.87
C ARG A 43 15.69 12.82 2.49
N THR A 44 15.97 13.00 1.20
CA THR A 44 17.01 13.93 0.72
C THR A 44 16.48 15.32 0.35
N GLU A 45 15.23 15.42 -0.10
CA GLU A 45 14.63 16.66 -0.64
C GLU A 45 13.50 17.21 0.25
N GLY A 46 13.00 16.45 1.23
CA GLY A 46 11.95 16.87 2.14
C GLY A 46 10.65 17.27 1.44
N ASP A 47 10.10 18.41 1.86
CA ASP A 47 8.82 18.97 1.39
C ASP A 47 8.77 19.21 -0.12
N ALA A 48 9.92 19.47 -0.76
CA ALA A 48 9.98 19.65 -2.21
C ALA A 48 9.60 18.35 -2.96
N ALA A 49 10.04 17.19 -2.47
CA ALA A 49 9.63 15.90 -3.03
C ALA A 49 8.16 15.62 -2.74
N LEU A 50 7.65 15.97 -1.55
CA LEU A 50 6.24 15.76 -1.19
C LEU A 50 5.31 16.55 -2.13
N VAL A 51 5.58 17.83 -2.37
CA VAL A 51 4.80 18.65 -3.31
C VAL A 51 4.85 18.08 -4.73
N ARG A 52 6.03 17.63 -5.17
CA ARG A 52 6.19 16.98 -6.49
C ARG A 52 5.32 15.73 -6.61
N PHE A 53 5.34 14.84 -5.62
CA PHE A 53 4.55 13.61 -5.65
C PHE A 53 3.04 13.85 -5.52
N ALA A 54 2.61 14.86 -4.75
CA ALA A 54 1.20 15.27 -4.69
C ALA A 54 0.69 15.72 -6.08
N ARG A 55 1.52 16.45 -6.84
CA ARG A 55 1.19 16.81 -8.23
C ARG A 55 1.16 15.59 -9.13
N ASP A 56 2.16 14.71 -9.03
CA ASP A 56 2.31 13.60 -9.97
C ASP A 56 1.25 12.51 -9.78
N PHE A 57 0.92 12.18 -8.53
CA PHE A 57 -0.01 11.10 -8.19
C PHE A 57 -1.44 11.59 -7.94
N ASP A 58 -1.61 12.64 -7.14
CA ASP A 58 -2.94 13.11 -6.72
C ASP A 58 -3.49 14.23 -7.62
N LYS A 59 -2.66 14.74 -8.54
CA LYS A 59 -2.97 15.90 -9.40
C LYS A 59 -3.31 17.16 -8.59
N ALA A 60 -2.74 17.27 -7.39
CA ALA A 60 -2.91 18.40 -6.49
C ALA A 60 -1.73 19.38 -6.60
N ASP A 61 -2.00 20.68 -6.64
CA ASP A 61 -0.97 21.71 -6.55
C ASP A 61 -0.89 22.22 -5.11
N LEU A 62 0.19 21.87 -4.42
CA LEU A 62 0.42 22.18 -3.02
C LEU A 62 1.58 23.18 -2.87
N ASP A 63 1.49 24.01 -1.84
CA ASP A 63 2.59 24.85 -1.40
C ASP A 63 3.40 24.11 -0.33
N ALA A 64 4.72 23.97 -0.56
CA ALA A 64 5.64 23.31 0.36
C ALA A 64 5.57 23.90 1.78
N ALA A 65 5.33 25.21 1.90
CA ALA A 65 5.24 25.91 3.19
C ALA A 65 3.87 25.75 3.89
N ARG A 66 2.85 25.21 3.22
CA ARG A 66 1.47 25.11 3.72
C ARG A 66 0.84 23.74 3.52
N GLN A 67 1.61 22.68 3.73
CA GLN A 67 1.09 21.31 3.69
C GLN A 67 0.19 20.99 4.90
N LYS A 68 0.40 21.69 6.03
CA LYS A 68 -0.43 21.52 7.23
C LYS A 68 -1.77 22.22 7.05
N VAL A 69 -2.86 21.46 7.27
CA VAL A 69 -4.23 21.99 7.30
C VAL A 69 -4.40 22.97 8.47
N SER A 70 -5.04 24.11 8.21
CA SER A 70 -5.42 25.09 9.24
C SER A 70 -6.76 24.73 9.91
N PRO A 71 -7.03 25.23 11.12
CA PRO A 71 -8.37 25.14 11.71
C PRO A 71 -9.45 25.73 10.79
N ALA A 72 -10.68 25.22 10.94
CA ALA A 72 -11.86 25.70 10.22
C ALA A 72 -12.41 27.02 10.80
#